data_AF-A0A2D7TNL6-F1
#
_entry.id   AF-A0A2D7TNL6-F1
#
_cell.length_a   1.000
_cell.length_b   1.000
_cell.length_c   1.000
_cell.angle_alpha   90.00
_cell.angle_beta   90.00
_cell.angle_gamma   90.00
#
_symmetry.space_group_name_H-M   'P 1'
#
loop_
_entity.id
_entity.type
_entity.pdbx_description
1 polymer ?
#
loop_
_entity_poly.entity_id
_entity_poly.type
_entity_poly.pdbx_seq_one_letter_code
_entity_poly.pdbx_strand_id
1 'polypeptide(L)'
;MSKTNVIKFVTDDAYIHDYRPMAPSLKYAPEWWKKLPRHFVSQDEAHPVVNPSMKGCPGFIDLYKNSFALPVDCEIELSEFILDDNKVALRWWPEHAGSIHPDVQTGNAFSDRYHHFKVSCRYSFATEGSDNFLITNNFWGDRLNIHVLNGVMPSTKNALPLRINMYIPKGFGYLKFNYGDIIAHAIPLSGKKYVVEKKLMMGDEYVKYHRYHQVLARTRLDATKIRREISDDTA
;
A
#
# COMPACT_ATOMS: atom_id res chain seq x y z
N MET A 1 -27.46 17.18 10.51
CA MET A 1 -26.77 15.87 10.55
C MET A 1 -25.46 16.02 9.81
N SER A 2 -24.31 15.68 10.40
CA SER A 2 -23.03 15.74 9.67
C SER A 2 -23.03 14.65 8.60
N LYS A 3 -22.63 14.99 7.37
CA LYS A 3 -22.51 14.03 6.28
C LYS A 3 -21.42 13.02 6.64
N THR A 4 -21.74 11.73 6.68
CA THR A 4 -20.75 10.68 6.90
C THR A 4 -19.74 10.68 5.76
N ASN A 5 -18.44 10.71 6.06
CA ASN A 5 -17.43 10.61 5.01
C ASN A 5 -17.27 9.14 4.60
N VAL A 6 -17.24 8.89 3.29
CA VAL A 6 -17.24 7.53 2.73
C VAL A 6 -16.01 7.33 1.85
N ILE A 7 -15.31 6.22 2.06
CA ILE A 7 -14.31 5.68 1.15
C ILE A 7 -14.97 4.53 0.39
N LYS A 8 -14.92 4.60 -0.95
CA LYS A 8 -15.41 3.55 -1.83
C LYS A 8 -14.25 2.67 -2.26
N PHE A 9 -14.38 1.39 -1.95
CA PHE A 9 -13.54 0.32 -2.45
C PHE A 9 -14.25 -0.32 -3.64
N VAL A 10 -13.69 -0.16 -4.84
CA VAL A 10 -14.33 -0.60 -6.09
C VAL A 10 -13.52 -1.69 -6.76
N THR A 11 -14.16 -2.78 -7.16
CA THR A 11 -13.53 -3.91 -7.86
C THR A 11 -14.52 -4.52 -8.86
N ASP A 12 -13.99 -5.17 -9.89
CA ASP A 12 -14.72 -6.02 -10.83
C ASP A 12 -14.58 -7.52 -10.49
N ASP A 13 -13.92 -7.83 -9.39
CA ASP A 13 -13.76 -9.20 -8.89
C ASP A 13 -14.70 -9.43 -7.70
N ALA A 14 -15.74 -10.26 -7.92
CA ALA A 14 -16.72 -10.62 -6.90
C ALA A 14 -16.08 -11.32 -5.69
N TYR A 15 -15.04 -12.13 -5.91
CA TYR A 15 -14.35 -12.82 -4.82
C TYR A 15 -13.60 -11.81 -3.93
N ILE A 16 -12.92 -10.83 -4.52
CA ILE A 16 -12.27 -9.76 -3.74
C ILE A 16 -13.29 -8.92 -2.99
N HIS A 17 -14.40 -8.55 -3.65
CA HIS A 17 -15.49 -7.78 -3.07
C HIS A 17 -16.05 -8.43 -1.79
N ASP A 18 -16.22 -9.75 -1.82
CA ASP A 18 -16.85 -10.48 -0.72
C ASP A 18 -15.86 -10.82 0.39
N TYR A 19 -14.64 -11.22 0.06
CA TYR A 19 -13.74 -11.84 1.02
C TYR A 19 -12.61 -10.93 1.53
N ARG A 20 -12.18 -9.89 0.82
CA ARG A 20 -11.05 -9.04 1.26
C ARG A 20 -11.22 -7.55 0.97
N PRO A 21 -12.27 -6.92 1.50
CA PRO A 21 -12.36 -5.48 1.43
C PRO A 21 -11.32 -4.81 2.32
N MET A 22 -10.88 -3.62 1.89
CA MET A 22 -10.31 -2.63 2.82
C MET A 22 -11.23 -2.50 4.04
N ALA A 23 -10.64 -2.43 5.22
CA ALA A 23 -11.40 -2.22 6.44
C ALA A 23 -10.57 -1.38 7.43
N PRO A 24 -11.18 -0.84 8.49
CA PRO A 24 -10.45 -0.19 9.56
C PRO A 24 -9.31 -1.09 10.07
N SER A 25 -8.10 -0.55 10.17
CA SER A 25 -6.89 -1.33 10.46
C SER A 25 -6.99 -2.06 11.79
N LEU A 26 -7.74 -1.54 12.76
CA LEU A 26 -7.95 -2.20 14.05
C LEU A 26 -8.48 -3.64 13.92
N LYS A 27 -9.27 -3.94 12.88
CA LYS A 27 -9.73 -5.31 12.58
C LYS A 27 -8.56 -6.27 12.32
N TYR A 28 -7.48 -5.73 11.74
CA TYR A 28 -6.26 -6.44 11.37
C TYR A 28 -5.09 -6.12 12.31
N ALA A 29 -5.36 -5.69 13.54
CA ALA A 29 -4.30 -5.45 14.51
C ALA A 29 -3.47 -6.74 14.73
N PRO A 30 -2.16 -6.62 15.01
CA PRO A 30 -1.28 -7.77 15.10
C PRO A 30 -1.65 -8.70 16.26
N GLU A 31 -1.55 -10.01 16.06
CA GLU A 31 -1.90 -11.00 17.08
C GLU A 31 -1.04 -10.89 18.35
N TRP A 32 0.24 -10.54 18.21
CA TRP A 32 1.12 -10.31 19.36
C TRP A 32 0.60 -9.18 20.25
N TRP A 33 0.07 -8.11 19.65
CA TRP A 33 -0.46 -6.94 20.37
C TRP A 33 -1.79 -7.28 21.05
N LYS A 34 -2.67 -8.00 20.34
CA LYS A 34 -3.94 -8.47 20.91
C LYS A 34 -3.72 -9.34 22.15
N LYS A 35 -2.69 -10.20 22.13
CA LYS A 35 -2.33 -11.13 23.22
C LYS A 35 -1.54 -10.48 24.36
N LEU A 36 -0.98 -9.29 24.17
CA LEU A 36 -0.17 -8.61 25.18
C LEU A 36 -0.99 -8.37 26.47
N PRO A 37 -0.43 -8.55 27.68
CA PRO A 37 -1.10 -8.11 28.90
C PRO A 37 -1.16 -6.58 28.93
N ARG A 38 -2.12 -5.97 29.64
CA ARG A 38 -2.20 -4.50 29.74
C ARG A 38 -1.04 -3.89 30.53
N HIS A 39 -0.51 -4.65 31.48
CA HIS A 39 0.59 -4.24 32.33
C HIS A 39 1.62 -5.37 32.39
N PHE A 40 2.86 -5.02 32.69
CA PHE A 40 3.91 -5.96 33.04
C PHE A 40 4.62 -5.46 34.29
N VAL A 41 5.17 -6.37 35.07
CA VAL A 41 5.99 -6.02 36.23
C VAL A 41 7.43 -5.98 35.77
N SER A 42 8.09 -4.86 35.95
CA SER A 42 9.55 -4.75 35.82
C SER A 42 10.15 -4.60 37.21
N GLN A 43 11.32 -5.18 37.43
CA GLN A 43 12.07 -5.25 38.70
C GLN A 43 11.76 -6.46 39.59
N ASP A 44 12.77 -6.76 40.41
CA ASP A 44 12.90 -7.90 41.33
C ASP A 44 11.71 -8.02 42.30
N GLU A 45 11.44 -9.24 42.78
CA GLU A 45 10.25 -9.62 43.55
C GLU A 45 10.02 -8.76 44.80
N ALA A 46 11.09 -8.16 45.34
CA ALA A 46 11.05 -7.30 46.52
C ALA A 46 10.38 -5.93 46.28
N HIS A 47 10.41 -5.39 45.05
CA HIS A 47 9.87 -4.06 44.73
C HIS A 47 9.23 -4.04 43.34
N PRO A 48 8.07 -4.69 43.14
CA PRO A 48 7.46 -4.81 41.83
C PRO A 48 6.96 -3.44 41.32
N VAL A 49 7.50 -2.99 40.18
CA VAL A 49 7.01 -1.80 39.47
C VAL A 49 6.06 -2.25 38.37
N VAL A 50 4.78 -1.90 38.50
CA VAL A 50 3.75 -2.19 37.48
C VAL A 50 3.83 -1.13 36.38
N ASN A 51 4.20 -1.55 35.17
CA ASN A 51 4.33 -0.69 33.99
C ASN A 51 3.22 -0.98 32.97
N PRO A 52 2.72 0.03 32.25
CA PRO A 52 1.82 -0.17 31.13
C PRO A 52 2.56 -0.81 29.96
N SER A 53 1.92 -1.73 29.26
CA SER A 53 2.45 -2.31 28.03
C SER A 53 2.05 -1.50 26.79
N MET A 54 2.58 -1.89 25.62
CA MET A 54 2.15 -1.36 24.32
C MET A 54 0.65 -1.53 24.04
N LYS A 55 -0.06 -2.40 24.77
CA LYS A 55 -1.52 -2.56 24.65
C LYS A 55 -2.29 -1.31 25.05
N GLY A 56 -1.71 -0.48 25.91
CA GLY A 56 -2.28 0.79 26.34
C GLY A 56 -1.73 2.01 25.61
N CYS A 57 -0.77 1.86 24.68
CA CYS A 57 -0.11 2.97 24.01
C CYS A 57 -1.12 3.77 23.14
N PRO A 58 -1.39 5.05 23.44
CA PRO A 58 -2.35 5.85 22.67
C PRO A 58 -1.94 5.99 21.20
N GLY A 59 -0.65 6.22 20.93
CA GLY A 59 -0.15 6.37 19.56
C GLY A 59 -0.37 5.13 18.69
N PHE A 60 -0.13 3.93 19.25
CA PHE A 60 -0.41 2.68 18.55
C PHE A 60 -1.91 2.49 18.30
N ILE A 61 -2.73 2.69 19.34
CA ILE A 61 -4.18 2.52 19.27
C ILE A 61 -4.78 3.49 18.24
N ASP A 62 -4.35 4.75 18.26
CA ASP A 62 -4.88 5.79 17.38
C ASP A 62 -4.43 5.60 15.93
N LEU A 63 -3.21 5.09 15.69
CA LEU A 63 -2.79 4.66 14.36
C LEU A 63 -3.76 3.63 13.78
N TYR A 64 -4.07 2.58 14.52
CA TYR A 64 -4.95 1.50 14.03
C TYR A 64 -6.43 1.90 13.96
N LYS A 65 -6.90 2.79 14.84
CA LYS A 65 -8.27 3.32 14.80
C LYS A 65 -8.52 4.27 13.63
N ASN A 66 -7.52 5.04 13.24
CA ASN A 66 -7.66 6.10 12.24
C ASN A 66 -7.07 5.72 10.88
N SER A 67 -6.69 4.46 10.66
CA SER A 67 -6.18 3.99 9.38
C SER A 67 -7.05 2.86 8.80
N PHE A 68 -6.87 2.64 7.50
CA PHE A 68 -7.43 1.52 6.77
C PHE A 68 -6.31 0.57 6.39
N ALA A 69 -6.53 -0.73 6.57
CA ALA A 69 -5.58 -1.75 6.17
C ALA A 69 -5.73 -2.02 4.67
N LEU A 70 -4.60 -2.16 4.00
CA LEU A 70 -4.51 -2.50 2.58
C LEU A 70 -4.03 -3.95 2.46
N PRO A 71 -4.94 -4.92 2.29
CA PRO A 71 -4.58 -6.32 2.11
C PRO A 71 -4.02 -6.57 0.72
N VAL A 72 -3.11 -7.54 0.61
CA VAL A 72 -2.77 -8.20 -0.66
C VAL A 72 -3.96 -9.07 -1.10
N ASP A 73 -4.30 -9.01 -2.39
CA ASP A 73 -5.51 -9.61 -2.95
C ASP A 73 -5.25 -10.94 -3.69
N CYS A 74 -4.02 -11.42 -3.68
CA CYS A 74 -3.58 -12.72 -4.16
C CYS A 74 -2.33 -13.16 -3.37
N GLU A 75 -1.95 -14.43 -3.50
CA GLU A 75 -0.62 -14.84 -3.06
C GLU A 75 0.42 -14.33 -4.06
N ILE A 76 1.55 -13.85 -3.56
CA ILE A 76 2.66 -13.35 -4.39
C ILE A 76 3.95 -13.98 -3.89
N GLU A 77 4.64 -14.67 -4.78
CA GLU A 77 5.97 -15.21 -4.52
C GLU A 77 6.99 -14.38 -5.28
N LEU A 78 8.07 -13.98 -4.61
CA LEU A 78 9.17 -13.24 -5.20
C LEU A 78 10.47 -13.96 -4.90
N SER A 79 11.38 -13.95 -5.87
CA SER A 79 12.73 -14.44 -5.68
C SER A 79 13.73 -13.66 -6.52
N GLU A 80 14.98 -13.72 -6.11
CA GLU A 80 16.10 -13.20 -6.88
C GLU A 80 16.61 -14.25 -7.87
N PHE A 81 17.14 -13.80 -8.99
CA PHE A 81 17.90 -14.62 -9.92
C PHE A 81 19.05 -13.82 -10.54
N ILE A 82 20.08 -14.52 -11.00
CA ILE A 82 21.27 -13.90 -11.59
C ILE A 82 21.13 -13.91 -13.11
N LEU A 83 21.36 -12.75 -13.72
CA LEU A 83 21.44 -12.56 -15.17
C LEU A 83 22.83 -12.91 -15.69
N ASP A 84 22.95 -13.11 -17.00
CA ASP A 84 24.22 -13.46 -17.67
C ASP A 84 25.34 -12.43 -17.43
N ASP A 85 24.98 -11.17 -17.14
CA ASP A 85 25.92 -10.09 -16.82
C ASP A 85 26.23 -9.97 -15.31
N ASN A 86 25.96 -11.02 -14.53
CA ASN A 86 26.08 -11.09 -13.07
C ASN A 86 25.21 -10.08 -12.29
N LYS A 87 24.22 -9.44 -12.93
CA LYS A 87 23.26 -8.61 -12.20
C LYS A 87 22.17 -9.45 -11.54
N VAL A 88 21.78 -9.05 -10.34
CA VAL A 88 20.63 -9.64 -9.63
C VAL A 88 19.35 -8.99 -10.14
N ALA A 89 18.40 -9.82 -10.57
CA ALA A 89 17.08 -9.43 -11.03
C ALA A 89 15.98 -10.07 -10.17
N LEU A 90 14.79 -9.50 -10.23
CA LEU A 90 13.62 -9.94 -9.48
C LEU A 90 12.66 -10.70 -10.40
N ARG A 91 12.21 -11.88 -9.96
CA ARG A 91 11.07 -12.60 -10.57
C ARG A 91 9.93 -12.71 -9.57
N TRP A 92 8.70 -12.76 -10.06
CA TRP A 92 7.52 -12.90 -9.22
C TRP A 92 6.44 -13.76 -9.87
N TRP A 93 5.55 -14.32 -9.05
CA TRP A 93 4.39 -15.08 -9.48
C TRP A 93 3.18 -14.78 -8.56
N PRO A 94 1.97 -14.63 -9.10
CA PRO A 94 1.63 -14.61 -10.52
C PRO A 94 2.06 -13.30 -11.20
N GLU A 95 2.31 -13.33 -12.50
CA GLU A 95 2.89 -12.19 -13.23
C GLU A 95 2.09 -10.89 -13.10
N HIS A 96 0.75 -10.99 -13.04
CA HIS A 96 -0.14 -9.84 -12.90
C HIS A 96 -0.12 -9.20 -11.50
N ALA A 97 0.42 -9.90 -10.49
CA ALA A 97 0.41 -9.44 -9.10
C ALA A 97 1.43 -8.32 -8.82
N GLY A 98 2.31 -8.02 -9.76
CA GLY A 98 3.21 -6.89 -9.59
C GLY A 98 3.88 -6.40 -10.85
N SER A 99 4.74 -5.41 -10.65
CA SER A 99 5.54 -4.79 -11.70
C SER A 99 6.78 -4.17 -11.08
N ILE A 100 7.82 -4.03 -11.88
CA ILE A 100 9.04 -3.29 -11.53
C ILE A 100 9.11 -2.03 -12.38
N HIS A 101 9.85 -1.03 -11.88
CA HIS A 101 10.25 0.12 -12.68
C HIS A 101 11.76 0.16 -12.82
N PRO A 102 12.30 0.71 -13.92
CA PRO A 102 13.73 0.95 -14.05
C PRO A 102 14.26 1.87 -12.94
N ASP A 103 15.40 1.51 -12.34
CA ASP A 103 16.04 2.27 -11.25
C ASP A 103 16.40 3.71 -11.64
N VAL A 104 16.52 3.99 -12.94
CA VAL A 104 16.74 5.34 -13.48
C VAL A 104 15.61 6.31 -13.10
N GLN A 105 14.39 5.84 -12.80
CA GLN A 105 13.30 6.70 -12.31
C GLN A 105 13.62 7.39 -10.99
N THR A 106 14.54 6.84 -10.20
CA THR A 106 15.03 7.43 -8.96
C THR A 106 16.47 7.90 -9.06
N GLY A 107 16.99 8.10 -10.28
CA GLY A 107 18.40 8.41 -10.51
C GLY A 107 19.34 7.36 -9.92
N ASN A 108 18.91 6.10 -9.85
CA ASN A 108 19.65 4.97 -9.25
C ASN A 108 19.96 5.10 -7.75
N ALA A 109 19.33 6.04 -7.02
CA ALA A 109 19.64 6.36 -5.62
C ALA A 109 19.57 5.18 -4.62
N PHE A 110 18.85 4.12 -4.97
CA PHE A 110 18.62 2.95 -4.11
C PHE A 110 18.98 1.62 -4.78
N SER A 111 19.45 1.68 -6.03
CA SER A 111 19.68 0.52 -6.90
C SER A 111 20.75 -0.44 -6.39
N ASP A 112 21.67 0.04 -5.55
CA ASP A 112 22.73 -0.75 -4.94
C ASP A 112 22.21 -1.70 -3.85
N ARG A 113 21.19 -1.28 -3.12
CA ARG A 113 20.72 -1.94 -1.89
C ARG A 113 19.32 -2.55 -2.00
N TYR A 114 18.50 -2.08 -2.93
CA TYR A 114 17.09 -2.46 -2.98
C TYR A 114 16.64 -2.82 -4.40
N HIS A 115 15.67 -3.73 -4.47
CA HIS A 115 14.77 -3.89 -5.59
C HIS A 115 13.55 -2.99 -5.42
N HIS A 116 13.18 -2.23 -6.45
CA HIS A 116 11.90 -1.55 -6.49
C HIS A 116 10.83 -2.50 -7.03
N PHE A 117 9.82 -2.80 -6.22
CA PHE A 117 8.69 -3.62 -6.62
C PHE A 117 7.38 -2.89 -6.34
N LYS A 118 6.41 -3.07 -7.23
CA LYS A 118 5.06 -2.54 -7.07
C LYS A 118 4.09 -3.70 -7.04
N VAL A 119 3.42 -3.88 -5.90
CA VAL A 119 2.31 -4.81 -5.77
C VAL A 119 1.08 -4.23 -6.47
N SER A 120 0.49 -5.05 -7.33
CA SER A 120 -0.80 -4.82 -7.95
C SER A 120 -1.92 -5.11 -6.94
N CYS A 121 -2.91 -4.24 -6.89
CA CYS A 121 -4.16 -4.55 -6.22
C CYS A 121 -5.28 -4.44 -7.26
N ARG A 122 -6.18 -5.43 -7.31
CA ARG A 122 -7.36 -5.48 -8.20
C ARG A 122 -8.55 -4.70 -7.62
N TYR A 123 -8.26 -3.74 -6.76
CA TYR A 123 -9.23 -2.83 -6.20
C TYR A 123 -8.78 -1.39 -6.35
N SER A 124 -9.77 -0.54 -6.32
CA SER A 124 -9.63 0.88 -6.51
C SER A 124 -10.16 1.67 -5.37
N PHE A 125 -9.50 2.79 -5.17
CA PHE A 125 -9.83 3.76 -4.17
C PHE A 125 -10.59 4.94 -4.79
N ALA A 126 -11.72 5.29 -4.21
CA ALA A 126 -12.41 6.55 -4.49
C ALA A 126 -12.97 7.15 -3.20
N THR A 127 -13.07 8.46 -3.16
CA THR A 127 -13.66 9.21 -2.05
C THR A 127 -14.40 10.43 -2.59
N GLU A 128 -15.56 10.72 -2.02
CA GLU A 128 -16.31 11.94 -2.33
C GLU A 128 -15.80 13.16 -1.53
N GLY A 129 -14.93 12.91 -0.55
CA GLY A 129 -14.30 13.97 0.25
C GLY A 129 -13.14 14.63 -0.47
N SER A 130 -12.64 15.72 0.12
CA SER A 130 -11.47 16.47 -0.34
C SER A 130 -10.17 16.04 0.36
N ASP A 131 -10.18 14.89 1.03
CA ASP A 131 -9.08 14.49 1.92
C ASP A 131 -8.13 13.52 1.24
N ASN A 132 -6.85 13.77 1.44
CA ASN A 132 -5.79 12.93 0.92
C ASN A 132 -5.40 11.88 1.96
N PHE A 133 -4.82 10.78 1.49
CA PHE A 133 -4.48 9.64 2.33
C PHE A 133 -2.98 9.40 2.27
N LEU A 134 -2.32 9.34 3.43
CA LEU A 134 -0.96 8.83 3.50
C LEU A 134 -1.00 7.31 3.40
N ILE A 135 -0.33 6.78 2.38
CA ILE A 135 0.01 5.36 2.30
C ILE A 135 1.37 5.18 2.98
N THR A 136 1.45 4.26 3.93
CA THR A 136 2.68 3.97 4.67
C THR A 136 2.77 2.49 5.07
N ASN A 137 3.94 2.08 5.55
CA ASN A 137 4.26 0.71 5.92
C ASN A 137 3.44 0.21 7.13
N ASN A 138 3.06 -1.07 7.13
CA ASN A 138 2.52 -1.75 8.31
C ASN A 138 3.64 -2.29 9.21
N PHE A 139 4.39 -1.37 9.83
CA PHE A 139 5.56 -1.70 10.66
C PHE A 139 5.26 -2.70 11.79
N TRP A 140 4.05 -2.66 12.35
CA TRP A 140 3.69 -3.46 13.52
C TRP A 140 3.06 -4.82 13.18
N GLY A 141 2.56 -4.97 11.95
CA GLY A 141 1.86 -6.17 11.52
C GLY A 141 2.77 -7.26 11.00
N ASP A 142 3.82 -6.89 10.27
CA ASP A 142 4.65 -7.88 9.58
C ASP A 142 6.13 -7.80 9.91
N ARG A 143 6.77 -8.97 9.84
CA ARG A 143 8.22 -9.17 10.01
C ARG A 143 8.99 -9.14 8.69
N LEU A 144 8.29 -8.85 7.60
CA LEU A 144 8.90 -8.74 6.29
C LEU A 144 9.81 -7.51 6.30
N ASN A 145 11.10 -7.72 6.03
CA ASN A 145 12.07 -6.64 5.91
C ASN A 145 11.86 -5.90 4.59
N ILE A 146 10.72 -5.22 4.45
CA ILE A 146 10.33 -4.45 3.26
C ILE A 146 9.98 -3.03 3.67
N HIS A 147 10.20 -2.10 2.74
CA HIS A 147 9.90 -0.69 2.94
C HIS A 147 8.83 -0.26 1.96
N VAL A 148 7.56 -0.27 2.40
CA VAL A 148 6.51 0.40 1.64
C VAL A 148 6.85 1.89 1.55
N LEU A 149 6.86 2.41 0.32
CA LEU A 149 7.18 3.81 0.08
C LEU A 149 6.03 4.69 0.54
N ASN A 150 6.37 5.71 1.33
CA ASN A 150 5.41 6.70 1.72
C ASN A 150 4.91 7.46 0.48
N GLY A 151 3.60 7.58 0.37
CA GLY A 151 2.97 8.27 -0.76
C GLY A 151 1.67 8.92 -0.33
N VAL A 152 1.34 10.05 -0.95
CA VAL A 152 0.04 10.70 -0.76
C VAL A 152 -0.88 10.25 -1.88
N MET A 153 -1.91 9.49 -1.54
CA MET A 153 -2.99 9.14 -2.43
C MET A 153 -4.04 10.26 -2.42
N PRO A 154 -4.26 10.95 -3.55
CA PRO A 154 -5.16 12.09 -3.57
C PRO A 154 -6.62 11.66 -3.48
N SER A 155 -7.44 12.53 -2.91
CA SER A 155 -8.89 12.40 -2.95
C SER A 155 -9.39 12.45 -4.39
N THR A 156 -10.23 11.51 -4.81
CA THR A 156 -10.82 11.52 -6.16
C THR A 156 -12.18 10.85 -6.17
N LYS A 157 -13.12 11.44 -6.90
CA LYS A 157 -14.45 10.86 -7.16
C LYS A 157 -14.38 9.61 -8.05
N ASN A 158 -13.33 9.51 -8.87
CA ASN A 158 -13.08 8.39 -9.78
C ASN A 158 -12.09 7.40 -9.15
N ALA A 159 -12.18 6.13 -9.52
CA ALA A 159 -11.29 5.08 -9.03
C ALA A 159 -9.82 5.33 -9.39
N LEU A 160 -8.98 5.42 -8.36
CA LEU A 160 -7.53 5.23 -8.46
C LEU A 160 -7.23 3.74 -8.33
N PRO A 161 -6.61 3.09 -9.33
CA PRO A 161 -6.05 1.75 -9.14
C PRO A 161 -5.06 1.80 -7.98
N LEU A 162 -5.28 0.99 -6.94
CA LEU A 162 -4.33 0.94 -5.85
C LEU A 162 -3.12 0.12 -6.28
N ARG A 163 -1.94 0.69 -6.06
CA ARG A 163 -0.65 0.03 -6.30
C ARG A 163 0.27 0.40 -5.15
N ILE A 164 0.90 -0.60 -4.54
CA ILE A 164 1.74 -0.41 -3.36
C ILE A 164 3.20 -0.53 -3.80
N ASN A 165 3.90 0.60 -3.83
CA ASN A 165 5.33 0.62 -4.16
C ASN A 165 6.13 0.28 -2.90
N MET A 166 7.16 -0.53 -3.06
CA MET A 166 8.03 -0.95 -1.97
C MET A 166 9.47 -1.11 -2.43
N TYR A 167 10.39 -0.87 -1.51
CA TYR A 167 11.76 -1.34 -1.62
C TYR A 167 11.92 -2.65 -0.85
N ILE A 168 12.48 -3.64 -1.54
CA ILE A 168 12.84 -4.95 -0.99
C ILE A 168 14.37 -4.99 -0.95
N PRO A 169 15.01 -5.19 0.21
CA PRO A 169 16.47 -5.32 0.30
C PRO A 169 16.97 -6.43 -0.62
N LYS A 170 18.08 -6.19 -1.31
CA LYS A 170 18.77 -7.22 -2.08
C LYS A 170 19.32 -8.31 -1.17
N GLY A 171 19.43 -9.53 -1.69
CA GLY A 171 19.87 -10.70 -0.93
C GLY A 171 18.78 -11.29 -0.04
N PHE A 172 17.50 -11.00 -0.31
CA PHE A 172 16.38 -11.54 0.47
C PHE A 172 16.11 -13.02 0.15
N GLY A 173 16.62 -13.53 -0.98
CA GLY A 173 16.45 -14.91 -1.42
C GLY A 173 15.03 -15.21 -1.90
N TYR A 174 14.10 -15.37 -0.97
CA TYR A 174 12.70 -15.70 -1.23
C TYR A 174 11.76 -14.94 -0.30
N LEU A 175 10.69 -14.38 -0.86
CA LEU A 175 9.68 -13.62 -0.14
C LEU A 175 8.30 -14.06 -0.62
N LYS A 176 7.41 -14.40 0.31
CA LYS A 176 6.01 -14.72 0.01
C LYS A 176 5.09 -13.75 0.74
N PHE A 177 4.19 -13.14 -0.02
CA PHE A 177 2.98 -12.50 0.48
C PHE A 177 1.84 -13.49 0.37
N ASN A 178 1.15 -13.74 1.48
CA ASN A 178 -0.06 -14.53 1.49
C ASN A 178 -1.27 -13.66 1.16
N TYR A 179 -2.30 -14.30 0.63
CA TYR A 179 -3.58 -13.66 0.42
C TYR A 179 -4.13 -13.08 1.73
N GLY A 180 -4.35 -11.76 1.77
CA GLY A 180 -4.84 -11.04 2.93
C GLY A 180 -3.77 -10.49 3.87
N ASP A 181 -2.49 -10.69 3.60
CA ASP A 181 -1.42 -10.03 4.36
C ASP A 181 -1.59 -8.51 4.26
N ILE A 182 -1.45 -7.81 5.39
CA ILE A 182 -1.60 -6.36 5.44
C ILE A 182 -0.22 -5.75 5.28
N ILE A 183 0.09 -5.26 4.08
CA ILE A 183 1.42 -4.72 3.78
C ILE A 183 1.49 -3.20 3.97
N ALA A 184 0.35 -2.51 3.96
CA ALA A 184 0.31 -1.05 4.09
C ALA A 184 -0.94 -0.55 4.84
N HIS A 185 -0.82 0.68 5.34
CA HIS A 185 -1.92 1.46 5.89
C HIS A 185 -2.22 2.66 5.00
N ALA A 186 -3.51 2.99 4.88
CA ALA A 186 -3.98 4.27 4.36
C ALA A 186 -4.53 5.13 5.51
N ILE A 187 -3.97 6.30 5.73
CA ILE A 187 -4.28 7.19 6.85
C ILE A 187 -4.87 8.50 6.28
N PRO A 188 -6.11 8.90 6.61
CA PRO A 188 -6.65 10.19 6.21
C PRO A 188 -5.84 11.33 6.85
N LEU A 189 -5.35 12.25 6.03
CA LEU A 189 -4.51 13.35 6.49
C LEU A 189 -5.30 14.42 7.26
N SER A 190 -6.61 14.53 7.03
CA SER A 190 -7.47 15.47 7.78
C SER A 190 -7.84 15.00 9.19
N GLY A 191 -7.53 13.75 9.55
CA GLY A 191 -7.99 13.14 10.81
C GLY A 191 -9.50 12.85 10.88
N LYS A 192 -10.25 13.10 9.79
CA LYS A 192 -11.67 12.75 9.70
C LYS A 192 -11.87 11.24 9.74
N LYS A 193 -12.98 10.82 10.34
CA LYS A 193 -13.44 9.44 10.29
C LYS A 193 -14.16 9.16 8.99
N TYR A 194 -13.87 8.00 8.41
CA TYR A 194 -14.51 7.48 7.21
C TYR A 194 -15.12 6.12 7.48
N VAL A 195 -16.22 5.83 6.79
CA VAL A 195 -16.76 4.47 6.65
C VAL A 195 -16.32 3.91 5.31
N VAL A 196 -16.08 2.60 5.26
CA VAL A 196 -15.75 1.91 4.00
C VAL A 196 -17.04 1.38 3.38
N GLU A 197 -17.27 1.76 2.14
CA GLU A 197 -18.30 1.21 1.26
C GLU A 197 -17.63 0.33 0.20
N LYS A 198 -18.22 -0.85 -0.05
CA LYS A 198 -17.75 -1.78 -1.08
C LYS A 198 -18.66 -1.65 -2.29
N LYS A 199 -18.09 -1.58 -3.49
CA LYS A 199 -18.84 -1.58 -4.74
C LYS A 199 -18.25 -2.60 -5.71
N LEU A 200 -19.03 -3.62 -6.05
CA LEU A 200 -18.77 -4.47 -7.20
C LEU A 200 -19.27 -3.75 -8.46
N MET A 201 -18.43 -3.65 -9.48
CA MET A 201 -18.74 -2.95 -10.72
C MET A 201 -18.16 -3.74 -11.88
N MET A 202 -18.97 -4.05 -12.89
CA MET A 202 -18.58 -4.95 -13.99
C MET A 202 -18.55 -4.23 -15.34
N GLY A 203 -17.76 -4.76 -16.28
CA GLY A 203 -17.80 -4.37 -17.69
C GLY A 203 -17.51 -2.89 -17.93
N ASP A 204 -18.30 -2.27 -18.82
CA ASP A 204 -18.10 -0.88 -19.24
C ASP A 204 -18.23 0.14 -18.10
N GLU A 205 -19.03 -0.15 -17.08
CA GLU A 205 -19.15 0.73 -15.91
C GLU A 205 -17.80 0.79 -15.18
N TYR A 206 -17.17 -0.36 -14.95
CA TYR A 206 -15.85 -0.46 -14.31
C TYR A 206 -14.79 0.24 -15.14
N VAL A 207 -14.76 -0.02 -16.44
CA VAL A 207 -13.80 0.60 -17.36
C VAL A 207 -13.95 2.12 -17.37
N LYS A 208 -15.17 2.66 -17.42
CA LYS A 208 -15.42 4.12 -17.36
C LYS A 208 -15.00 4.70 -16.02
N TYR A 209 -15.30 4.01 -14.92
CA TYR A 209 -14.94 4.42 -13.57
C TYR A 209 -13.42 4.44 -13.36
N HIS A 210 -12.69 3.54 -14.04
CA HIS A 210 -11.23 3.43 -14.02
C HIS A 210 -10.49 4.32 -15.03
N ARG A 211 -11.09 4.60 -16.19
CA ARG A 211 -10.42 5.25 -17.34
C ARG A 211 -9.96 6.67 -17.08
N TYR A 212 -10.41 7.31 -16.01
CA TYR A 212 -9.98 8.68 -15.66
C TYR A 212 -8.46 8.81 -15.49
N HIS A 213 -7.76 7.76 -15.03
CA HIS A 213 -6.29 7.79 -14.92
C HIS A 213 -5.55 7.56 -16.24
N GLN A 214 -6.12 6.81 -17.19
CA GLN A 214 -5.53 6.68 -18.53
C GLN A 214 -5.54 8.03 -19.28
N VAL A 215 -6.56 8.87 -19.02
CA VAL A 215 -6.66 10.21 -19.61
C VAL A 215 -5.67 11.19 -18.95
N LEU A 216 -5.46 11.14 -17.63
CA LEU A 216 -4.47 11.97 -16.94
C LEU A 216 -3.02 11.59 -17.28
N ALA A 217 -2.73 10.30 -17.50
CA ALA A 217 -1.43 9.86 -18.01
C ALA A 217 -1.17 10.34 -19.44
N ARG A 218 -2.21 10.38 -20.30
CA ARG A 218 -2.13 10.92 -21.66
C ARG A 218 -2.03 12.45 -21.71
N THR A 219 -2.66 13.17 -20.78
CA THR A 219 -2.60 14.65 -20.75
C THR A 219 -1.37 15.21 -20.04
N ARG A 220 -0.70 14.45 -19.17
CA ARG A 220 0.63 14.83 -18.64
C ARG A 220 1.79 14.47 -19.56
N LEU A 221 1.57 13.58 -20.53
CA LEU A 221 2.47 13.34 -21.65
C LEU A 221 1.97 14.12 -22.87
N ASP A 222 1.97 15.47 -22.78
CA ASP A 222 2.09 16.27 -23.98
C ASP A 222 3.51 16.05 -24.55
N ALA A 223 3.69 14.89 -25.17
CA ALA A 223 4.89 14.46 -25.90
C ALA A 223 5.26 15.45 -27.02
N THR A 224 4.37 16.38 -27.33
CA THR A 224 4.55 17.53 -28.22
C THR A 224 5.54 18.56 -27.67
N LYS A 225 5.68 18.70 -26.34
CA LYS A 225 6.61 19.67 -25.73
C LYS A 225 8.03 19.12 -25.64
N ILE A 226 8.17 17.86 -25.19
CA ILE A 226 9.47 17.18 -25.08
C ILE A 226 10.13 16.95 -26.45
N ARG A 227 9.33 16.68 -27.50
CA ARG A 227 9.88 16.53 -28.87
C ARG A 227 10.46 17.81 -29.46
N ARG A 228 9.99 18.99 -29.04
CA ARG A 228 10.55 20.28 -29.48
C ARG A 228 11.87 20.59 -28.78
N GLU A 229 11.94 20.33 -27.47
CA GLU A 229 13.17 20.56 -26.70
C GLU A 229 14.32 19.63 -27.14
N ILE A 230 14.02 18.41 -27.59
CA ILE A 230 15.05 17.48 -28.12
C ILE A 230 15.48 17.85 -29.55
N SER A 231 14.62 18.49 -30.36
CA SER A 231 15.02 18.90 -31.72
C SER A 231 15.87 20.17 -31.73
N ASP A 232 15.66 21.07 -30.76
CA ASP A 232 16.33 22.36 -30.72
C ASP A 232 17.76 22.30 -30.13
N ASP A 233 18.11 21.21 -29.44
CA ASP A 233 19.49 20.93 -28.94
C ASP A 233 20.38 20.19 -29.96
N THR A 234 19.85 19.89 -31.16
CA THR A 234 20.60 19.20 -32.24
C THR A 234 20.70 20.00 -33.54
N ALA A 235 20.40 21.29 -33.50
CA ALA A 235 20.51 22.23 -34.63
C ALA A 235 21.61 23.28 -34.42
#